data_AF-A0A1S3VBM9-F1
#
_entry.id   AF-A0A1S3VBM9-F1
#
_cell.length_a   1.000
_cell.length_b   1.000
_cell.length_c   1.000
_cell.angle_alpha   90.00
_cell.angle_beta   90.00
_cell.angle_gamma   90.00
#
_symmetry.space_group_name_H-M   'P 1'
#
loop_
_entity.id
_entity.type
_entity.pdbx_description
1 polymer ?
#
loop_
_entity_poly.entity_id
_entity_poly.type
_entity_poly.pdbx_seq_one_letter_code
_entity_poly.pdbx_strand_id
1 'polypeptide(L)'
;MGIFLEEAEKVKTERGSLRDILDSLQQANEESKSLHKVEELKALRSRINTNIVVVLKKARTIQTQLEEMDRANAANQRLSGLKDDTTTIYRTRIAVTNRLRKKLNELMMEFQGLRQI
;
A
#
# COMPACT_ATOMS: atom_id res chain seq x y z
N MET A 1 -18.10 -12.94 6.50
CA MET A 1 -16.72 -13.09 6.02
C MET A 1 -16.53 -12.60 4.58
N GLY A 2 -17.50 -12.77 3.67
CA GLY A 2 -17.38 -12.36 2.26
C GLY A 2 -16.95 -10.90 2.03
N ILE A 3 -17.67 -9.94 2.64
CA ILE A 3 -17.34 -8.50 2.52
C ILE A 3 -15.90 -8.19 2.94
N PHE A 4 -15.44 -8.78 4.06
CA PHE A 4 -14.07 -8.59 4.54
C PHE A 4 -13.02 -9.14 3.57
N LEU A 5 -13.30 -10.28 2.93
CA LEU A 5 -12.37 -10.85 1.95
C LEU A 5 -12.32 -10.01 0.68
N GLU A 6 -13.44 -9.46 0.23
CA GLU A 6 -13.51 -8.53 -0.89
C GLU A 6 -12.70 -7.24 -0.62
N GLU A 7 -12.87 -6.65 0.56
CA GLU A 7 -12.06 -5.51 1.01
C GLU A 7 -10.56 -5.84 1.04
N ALA A 8 -10.20 -7.03 1.57
CA ALA A 8 -8.82 -7.49 1.62
C ALA A 8 -8.24 -7.72 0.22
N GLU A 9 -9.00 -8.26 -0.74
CA GLU A 9 -8.57 -8.41 -2.12
C GLU A 9 -8.42 -7.05 -2.81
N LYS A 10 -9.33 -6.10 -2.59
CA LYS A 10 -9.19 -4.72 -3.09
C LYS A 10 -7.90 -4.06 -2.60
N VAL A 11 -7.59 -4.19 -1.30
CA VAL A 11 -6.34 -3.70 -0.72
C VAL A 11 -5.11 -4.39 -1.35
N LYS A 12 -5.17 -5.70 -1.61
CA LYS A 12 -4.08 -6.42 -2.28
C LYS A 12 -3.87 -5.92 -3.71
N THR A 13 -4.94 -5.67 -4.46
CA THR A 13 -4.88 -5.16 -5.84
C THR A 13 -4.30 -3.76 -5.88
N GLU A 14 -4.79 -2.84 -5.05
CA GLU A 14 -4.24 -1.47 -4.97
C GLU A 14 -2.76 -1.46 -4.59
N ARG A 15 -2.36 -2.36 -3.68
CA ARG A 15 -0.95 -2.56 -3.31
C ARG A 15 -0.12 -3.12 -4.46
N GLY A 16 -0.69 -4.00 -5.30
CA GLY A 16 -0.06 -4.47 -6.53
C GLY A 16 0.25 -3.30 -7.46
N SER A 17 -0.74 -2.45 -7.73
CA SER A 17 -0.51 -1.24 -8.53
C SER A 17 0.50 -0.27 -7.90
N LEU A 18 0.55 -0.16 -6.57
CA LEU A 18 1.57 0.64 -5.88
C LEU A 18 2.98 0.08 -6.15
N ARG A 19 3.12 -1.24 -6.17
CA ARG A 19 4.39 -1.90 -6.48
C ARG A 19 4.86 -1.58 -7.91
N ASP A 20 3.97 -1.66 -8.89
CA ASP A 20 4.29 -1.38 -10.29
C ASP A 20 4.80 0.05 -10.49
N ILE A 21 4.23 1.02 -9.77
CA ILE A 21 4.67 2.42 -9.81
C ILE A 21 6.03 2.59 -9.14
N LEU A 22 6.30 1.86 -8.06
CA LEU A 22 7.61 1.87 -7.39
C LEU A 22 8.70 1.28 -8.28
N ASP A 23 8.42 0.18 -8.96
CA ASP A 23 9.37 -0.40 -9.92
C ASP A 23 9.64 0.57 -11.09
N SER A 24 8.61 1.28 -11.56
CA SER A 24 8.75 2.35 -12.57
C SER A 24 9.57 3.54 -12.07
N LEU A 25 9.43 3.90 -10.79
CA LEU A 25 10.23 4.95 -10.15
C LEU A 25 11.70 4.52 -10.03
N GLN A 26 11.96 3.27 -9.63
CA GLN A 26 13.30 2.71 -9.57
C GLN A 26 13.98 2.77 -10.94
N GLN A 27 13.29 2.30 -11.98
CA GLN A 27 13.82 2.31 -13.34
C GLN A 27 14.15 3.74 -13.79
N ALA A 28 13.27 4.70 -13.51
CA ALA A 28 13.51 6.11 -13.83
C ALA A 28 14.74 6.67 -13.09
N ASN A 29 14.95 6.30 -11.83
CA ASN A 29 16.15 6.70 -11.09
C ASN A 29 17.42 6.08 -11.68
N GLU A 30 17.38 4.81 -12.11
CA GLU A 30 18.53 4.18 -12.76
C GLU A 30 18.86 4.80 -14.12
N GLU A 31 17.85 5.10 -14.95
CA GLU A 31 18.02 5.82 -16.21
C GLU A 31 18.67 7.20 -16.01
N SER A 32 18.39 7.86 -14.89
CA SER A 32 18.97 9.18 -14.59
C SER A 32 20.50 9.16 -14.47
N LYS A 33 21.09 8.01 -14.12
CA LYS A 33 22.55 7.86 -13.90
C LYS A 33 23.35 7.83 -15.20
N SER A 34 22.72 7.44 -16.32
CA SER A 34 23.37 7.30 -17.64
C SER A 34 22.96 8.39 -18.64
N LEU A 35 22.00 9.24 -18.28
CA LEU A 35 21.52 10.33 -19.12
C LEU A 35 22.41 11.57 -18.99
N HIS A 36 22.87 12.09 -20.12
CA HIS A 36 23.73 13.28 -20.18
C HIS A 36 23.10 14.45 -20.96
N LYS A 37 21.93 14.25 -21.59
CA LYS A 37 21.21 15.31 -22.31
C LYS A 37 20.25 16.04 -21.37
N VAL A 38 20.36 17.36 -21.33
CA VAL A 38 19.60 18.24 -20.42
C VAL A 38 18.07 18.10 -20.61
N GLU A 39 17.58 18.03 -21.84
CA GLU A 39 16.14 17.89 -22.12
C GLU A 39 15.59 16.53 -21.67
N GLU A 40 16.35 15.45 -21.87
CA GLU A 40 15.97 14.11 -21.43
C GLU A 40 15.98 14.01 -19.89
N LEU A 41 16.94 14.65 -19.22
CA LEU A 41 16.99 14.78 -17.76
C LEU A 41 15.77 15.53 -17.19
N LYS A 42 15.35 16.62 -17.86
CA LYS A 42 14.18 17.40 -17.44
C LYS A 42 12.89 16.59 -17.57
N ALA A 43 12.70 15.90 -18.69
CA ALA A 43 11.55 15.02 -18.90
C ALA A 43 11.52 13.88 -17.85
N LEU A 44 12.66 13.27 -17.58
CA LEU A 44 12.79 12.21 -16.58
C LEU A 44 12.44 12.70 -15.17
N ARG A 45 12.93 13.89 -14.78
CA ARG A 45 12.61 14.50 -13.48
C ARG A 45 11.11 14.76 -13.32
N SER A 46 10.45 15.18 -14.40
CA SER A 46 8.99 15.35 -14.41
C SER A 46 8.26 14.01 -14.18
N ARG A 47 8.73 12.93 -14.81
CA ARG A 47 8.18 11.58 -14.61
C ARG A 47 8.38 11.08 -13.18
N ILE A 48 9.57 11.26 -12.61
CA ILE A 48 9.90 10.92 -11.22
C ILE A 48 8.96 11.67 -10.25
N ASN A 49 8.82 12.99 -10.41
CA ASN A 49 7.94 13.81 -9.57
C ASN A 49 6.47 13.36 -9.66
N THR A 50 6.01 13.01 -10.87
CA THR A 50 4.65 12.49 -11.07
C THR A 50 4.47 11.16 -10.34
N ASN A 51 5.40 10.21 -10.51
CA ASN A 51 5.35 8.92 -9.84
C ASN A 51 5.35 9.06 -8.30
N ILE A 52 6.16 9.95 -7.75
CA ILE A 52 6.16 10.29 -6.30
C ILE A 52 4.76 10.70 -5.83
N VAL A 53 4.09 11.59 -6.54
CA VAL A 53 2.75 12.06 -6.17
C VAL A 53 1.74 10.91 -6.25
N VAL A 54 1.82 10.05 -7.27
CA VAL A 54 0.91 8.90 -7.42
C VAL A 54 1.13 7.87 -6.30
N VAL A 55 2.38 7.53 -5.97
CA VAL A 55 2.73 6.64 -4.84
C VAL A 55 2.11 7.14 -3.55
N LEU A 56 2.32 8.42 -3.23
CA LEU A 56 1.80 9.03 -2.00
C LEU A 56 0.27 9.02 -1.94
N LYS A 57 -0.41 9.27 -3.08
CA LYS A 57 -1.87 9.21 -3.16
C LYS A 57 -2.39 7.78 -2.94
N LYS A 58 -1.81 6.79 -3.62
CA LYS A 58 -2.22 5.38 -3.47
C LYS A 58 -1.95 4.84 -2.07
N ALA A 59 -0.79 5.15 -1.49
CA ALA A 59 -0.47 4.76 -0.12
C ALA A 59 -1.51 5.28 0.88
N ARG A 60 -1.93 6.55 0.75
CA ARG A 60 -3.01 7.12 1.57
C ARG A 60 -4.34 6.38 1.38
N THR A 61 -4.72 6.08 0.14
CA THR A 61 -5.95 5.31 -0.14
C THR A 61 -5.94 3.95 0.54
N ILE A 62 -4.82 3.21 0.44
CA ILE A 62 -4.68 1.89 1.07
C ILE A 62 -4.71 2.03 2.60
N GLN A 63 -4.06 3.06 3.15
CA GLN A 63 -4.08 3.32 4.58
C GLN A 63 -5.51 3.55 5.09
N THR A 64 -6.30 4.40 4.41
CA THR A 64 -7.70 4.64 4.78
C THR A 64 -8.54 3.37 4.72
N GLN A 65 -8.35 2.52 3.71
CA GLN A 65 -9.04 1.24 3.61
C GLN A 65 -8.68 0.30 4.77
N LEU A 66 -7.41 0.26 5.18
CA LEU A 66 -6.98 -0.54 6.33
C LEU A 66 -7.56 -0.01 7.65
N GLU A 67 -7.69 1.31 7.81
CA GLU A 67 -8.33 1.93 8.97
C GLU A 67 -9.84 1.64 9.02
N GLU A 68 -10.52 1.59 7.88
CA GLU A 68 -11.91 1.14 7.77
C GLU A 68 -12.08 -0.32 8.17
N MET A 69 -11.21 -1.20 7.68
CA MET A 69 -11.20 -2.62 8.07
C MET A 69 -10.99 -2.79 9.58
N ASP A 70 -10.08 -2.03 10.20
CA ASP A 70 -9.87 -2.07 11.65
C ASP A 70 -11.11 -1.60 12.43
N ARG A 71 -11.77 -0.52 12.00
CA ARG A 71 -13.03 -0.06 12.61
C ARG A 71 -14.12 -1.13 12.51
N ALA A 72 -14.25 -1.78 11.35
CA ALA A 72 -15.20 -2.87 11.15
C ALA A 72 -14.86 -4.09 12.02
N ASN A 73 -13.57 -4.42 12.17
CA ASN A 73 -13.12 -5.53 13.03
C ASN A 73 -13.46 -5.24 14.51
N ALA A 74 -13.19 -4.02 14.99
CA ALA A 74 -13.49 -3.60 16.36
C ALA A 74 -15.00 -3.57 16.65
N ALA A 75 -15.82 -3.09 15.70
CA ALA A 75 -17.28 -3.09 15.83
C ALA A 75 -17.84 -4.53 15.93
N ASN A 76 -17.33 -5.45 15.10
CA ASN A 76 -17.73 -6.85 15.15
C ASN A 76 -17.35 -7.52 16.48
N GLN A 77 -16.19 -7.21 17.06
CA GLN A 77 -15.78 -7.75 18.37
C GLN A 77 -16.72 -7.29 19.50
N ARG A 78 -17.12 -6.02 19.49
CA ARG A 78 -18.04 -5.46 20.49
C ARG A 78 -19.42 -6.13 20.44
N LEU A 79 -19.89 -6.46 19.24
CA LEU A 79 -21.19 -7.12 19.03
C LEU A 79 -21.17 -8.61 19.36
N SER A 80 -20.01 -9.28 19.24
CA SER A 80 -19.92 -10.75 19.34
C SER A 80 -19.71 -11.31 20.75
N GLY A 81 -19.56 -10.44 21.77
CA GLY A 81 -19.61 -10.76 23.20
C GLY A 81 -19.34 -12.22 23.58
N LEU A 82 -18.06 -12.63 23.55
CA LEU A 82 -17.53 -13.88 24.12
C LEU A 82 -18.23 -15.18 23.65
N LYS A 83 -18.55 -15.32 22.36
CA LYS A 83 -18.90 -16.63 21.77
C LYS A 83 -17.66 -17.27 21.12
N ASP A 84 -17.36 -18.52 21.48
CA ASP A 84 -16.11 -19.22 21.11
C ASP A 84 -15.87 -19.33 19.58
N ASP A 85 -16.93 -19.52 18.81
CA ASP A 85 -16.96 -19.56 17.35
C ASP A 85 -16.59 -18.21 16.70
N THR A 86 -16.97 -17.09 17.31
CA THR A 86 -16.65 -15.74 16.82
C THR A 86 -15.19 -15.33 17.07
N THR A 87 -14.53 -15.97 18.05
CA THR A 87 -13.14 -15.67 18.43
C THR A 87 -12.14 -16.06 17.33
N THR A 88 -12.35 -17.20 16.67
CA THR A 88 -11.46 -17.66 15.58
C THR A 88 -11.55 -16.75 14.36
N ILE A 89 -12.78 -16.40 13.95
CA ILE A 89 -13.01 -15.50 12.80
C ILE A 89 -12.40 -14.12 13.07
N TYR A 90 -12.58 -13.58 14.28
CA TYR A 90 -11.99 -12.31 14.68
C TYR A 90 -10.45 -12.34 14.58
N ARG A 91 -9.80 -13.38 15.13
CA ARG A 91 -8.34 -13.56 15.04
C ARG A 91 -7.85 -13.60 13.60
N THR A 92 -8.55 -14.31 12.71
CA THR A 92 -8.21 -14.36 11.28
C THR A 92 -8.29 -12.98 10.63
N ARG A 93 -9.34 -12.21 10.90
CA ARG A 93 -9.52 -10.86 10.32
C ARG A 93 -8.40 -9.90 10.75
N ILE A 94 -8.05 -9.93 12.04
CA ILE A 94 -6.92 -9.15 12.58
C ILE A 94 -5.59 -9.58 11.95
N ALA A 95 -5.32 -10.89 11.86
CA ALA A 95 -4.08 -11.39 11.27
C ALA A 95 -3.93 -10.98 9.79
N VAL A 96 -5.02 -11.05 9.01
CA VAL A 96 -5.03 -10.61 7.60
C VAL A 96 -4.78 -9.11 7.50
N THR A 97 -5.51 -8.29 8.27
CA THR A 97 -5.38 -6.82 8.23
C THR A 97 -3.97 -6.37 8.64
N ASN A 98 -3.40 -6.97 9.69
CA ASN A 98 -2.03 -6.72 10.13
C ASN A 98 -0.99 -7.13 9.07
N ARG A 99 -1.19 -8.26 8.39
CA ARG A 99 -0.30 -8.68 7.29
C ARG A 99 -0.35 -7.69 6.13
N LEU A 100 -1.52 -7.19 5.75
CA LEU A 100 -1.67 -6.21 4.67
C LEU A 100 -0.99 -4.88 5.05
N ARG A 101 -1.19 -4.42 6.30
CA ARG A 101 -0.52 -3.24 6.84
C ARG A 101 1.00 -3.37 6.84
N LYS A 102 1.53 -4.50 7.30
CA LYS A 102 2.98 -4.76 7.28
C LYS A 102 3.54 -4.65 5.85
N LYS A 103 2.85 -5.25 4.89
CA LYS A 103 3.24 -5.19 3.47
C LYS A 103 3.18 -3.78 2.87
N LEU A 104 2.22 -2.94 3.28
CA LEU A 104 2.20 -1.53 2.88
C LEU A 104 3.41 -0.79 3.46
N ASN A 105 3.72 -1.01 4.74
CA ASN A 105 4.86 -0.38 5.41
C ASN A 105 6.19 -0.77 4.74
N GLU A 106 6.37 -2.04 4.38
CA GLU A 106 7.55 -2.51 3.63
C GLU A 106 7.74 -1.74 2.32
N LEU A 107 6.68 -1.61 1.50
CA LEU A 107 6.73 -0.83 0.26
C LEU A 107 7.03 0.66 0.50
N MET A 108 6.49 1.23 1.57
CA MET A 108 6.73 2.64 1.90
C MET A 108 8.14 2.88 2.43
N MET A 109 8.77 1.91 3.09
CA MET A 109 10.19 1.98 3.46
C MET A 109 11.08 1.90 2.22
N GLU A 110 10.77 1.01 1.27
CA GLU A 110 11.47 0.96 -0.03
C GLU A 110 11.35 2.31 -0.75
N PHE A 111 10.14 2.87 -0.85
CA PHE A 111 9.90 4.19 -1.44
C PHE A 111 10.73 5.31 -0.80
N GLN A 112 10.85 5.32 0.54
CA GLN A 112 11.65 6.31 1.25
C GLN A 112 13.13 6.22 0.85
N GLY A 113 13.66 5.01 0.66
CA GLY A 113 15.02 4.81 0.15
C GLY A 113 15.20 5.40 -1.25
N LEU A 114 14.21 5.26 -2.13
CA LEU A 114 14.29 5.77 -3.51
C LEU A 114 14.22 7.30 -3.61
N ARG A 115 13.55 7.95 -2.67
CA ARG A 115 13.42 9.42 -2.63
C ARG A 115 14.69 10.12 -2.13
N GLN A 116 15.57 9.41 -1.44
CA GLN A 116 16.82 9.96 -0.88
C GLN A 116 17.98 10.00 -1.89
N ILE A 117 17.79 9.40 -3.07
CA ILE A 117 18.75 9.36 -4.20
C ILE A 117 18.48 10.55 -5.12
#